data_AF-A0A2H3U0G5-F1
#
_entry.id   AF-A0A2H3U0G5-F1
#
_cell.length_a   1.000
_cell.length_b   1.000
_cell.length_c   1.000
_cell.angle_alpha   90.00
_cell.angle_beta   90.00
_cell.angle_gamma   90.00
#
_symmetry.space_group_name_H-M   'P 1'
#
loop_
_entity.id
_entity.type
_entity.pdbx_description
1 polymer ?
#
loop_
_entity_poly.entity_id
_entity_poly.type
_entity_poly.pdbx_seq_one_letter_code
_entity_poly.pdbx_strand_id
1 'polypeptide(L)'
;MEAFLAYRRFATQEAARVFDLDVSGLAMILEMFPSLATLTLSHVHTWRWGKFKSAYYNELCHKTRIVPFFKARVEDLACRLLPSLLRFPQITSLNIPSTLDIQNDEWIVINENIVSLNVSNLVVRGYEHSEVQQFLRSFPNLQELVLCTESGGQASSQRIDLRSLKWPTLRRAHFRHLWTSENDLIDFVCQHQLQQLALRNVTLFSGTWKSFFNRVVRLSNQTLQSAVCIKTSGIRISLSEAARSHKRWPNSDASSLPTRVYFVFGKCNTDPVYSLDKRDFWLAE
;
A
#
# COMPACT_ATOMS: atom_id res chain seq x y z
N MET A 1 -41.91 -7.26 -8.78
CA MET A 1 -42.02 -5.92 -9.42
C MET A 1 -41.61 -4.80 -8.47
N GLU A 2 -42.12 -4.75 -7.24
CA GLU A 2 -41.80 -3.68 -6.26
C GLU A 2 -40.31 -3.57 -5.90
N ALA A 3 -39.63 -4.70 -5.67
CA ALA A 3 -38.18 -4.70 -5.37
C ALA A 3 -37.34 -4.09 -6.51
N PHE A 4 -37.74 -4.31 -7.77
CA PHE A 4 -37.08 -3.72 -8.94
C PHE A 4 -37.32 -2.21 -9.03
N LEU A 5 -38.54 -1.75 -8.73
CA LEU A 5 -38.86 -0.32 -8.69
C LEU A 5 -38.13 0.39 -7.54
N ALA A 6 -38.04 -0.23 -6.37
CA ALA A 6 -37.27 0.27 -5.23
C ALA A 6 -35.78 0.37 -5.58
N TYR A 7 -35.21 -0.67 -6.19
CA TYR A 7 -33.83 -0.65 -6.69
C TYR A 7 -33.61 0.46 -7.72
N ARG A 8 -34.52 0.64 -8.69
CA ARG A 8 -34.40 1.69 -9.72
C ARG A 8 -34.45 3.09 -9.11
N ARG A 9 -35.32 3.33 -8.12
CA ARG A 9 -35.39 4.61 -7.38
C ARG A 9 -34.10 4.89 -6.61
N PHE A 10 -33.61 3.90 -5.85
CA PHE A 10 -32.32 4.00 -5.15
C PHE A 10 -31.19 4.29 -6.13
N ALA A 11 -31.08 3.54 -7.22
CA ALA A 11 -30.06 3.76 -8.25
C ALA A 11 -30.15 5.16 -8.88
N THR A 12 -31.36 5.69 -9.07
CA THR A 12 -31.56 7.06 -9.59
C THR A 12 -31.17 8.11 -8.56
N GLN A 13 -31.45 7.88 -7.27
CA GLN A 13 -31.03 8.76 -6.19
C GLN A 13 -29.50 8.78 -6.02
N GLU A 14 -28.86 7.62 -5.99
CA GLU A 14 -27.40 7.52 -5.93
C GLU A 14 -26.74 8.12 -7.19
N ALA A 15 -27.31 7.91 -8.37
CA ALA A 15 -26.83 8.53 -9.60
C ALA A 15 -27.04 10.06 -9.63
N ALA A 16 -27.98 10.58 -8.84
CA ALA A 16 -28.22 12.02 -8.68
C ALA A 16 -27.38 12.65 -7.54
N ARG A 17 -26.59 11.87 -6.78
CA ARG A 17 -25.70 12.42 -5.76
C ARG A 17 -24.64 13.29 -6.41
N VAL A 18 -24.44 14.47 -5.80
CA VAL A 18 -23.36 15.38 -6.19
C VAL A 18 -22.19 15.12 -5.24
N PHE A 19 -21.12 14.54 -5.77
CA PHE A 19 -19.95 14.15 -4.98
C PHE A 19 -19.32 15.32 -4.20
N ASP A 20 -19.39 16.55 -4.71
CA ASP A 20 -18.84 17.73 -4.03
C ASP A 20 -19.60 18.05 -2.73
N LEU A 21 -20.91 17.74 -2.67
CA LEU A 21 -21.68 17.83 -1.43
C LEU A 21 -21.25 16.76 -0.43
N ASP A 22 -20.97 15.55 -0.91
CA ASP A 22 -20.46 14.45 -0.06
C ASP A 22 -19.08 14.79 0.52
N VAL A 23 -18.17 15.34 -0.28
CA VAL A 23 -16.84 15.79 0.18
C VAL A 23 -16.96 16.95 1.18
N SER A 24 -17.88 17.90 0.94
CA SER A 24 -18.15 18.99 1.87
C SER A 24 -18.70 18.47 3.21
N GLY A 25 -19.60 17.47 3.15
CA GLY A 25 -20.09 16.73 4.32
C GLY A 25 -18.97 16.06 5.10
N LEU A 26 -18.07 15.35 4.40
CA LEU A 26 -16.90 14.73 5.02
C LEU A 26 -15.96 15.76 5.65
N ALA A 27 -15.73 16.90 5.00
CA ALA A 27 -14.92 17.98 5.56
C ALA A 27 -15.53 18.53 6.86
N MET A 28 -16.85 18.79 6.88
CA MET A 28 -17.55 19.20 8.10
C MET A 28 -17.41 18.16 9.23
N ILE A 29 -17.48 16.86 8.89
CA ILE A 29 -17.25 15.79 9.87
C ILE A 29 -15.81 15.84 10.39
N LEU A 30 -14.80 16.01 9.53
CA LEU A 30 -13.40 16.10 9.93
C LEU A 30 -13.12 17.31 10.84
N GLU A 31 -13.80 18.45 10.62
CA GLU A 31 -13.71 19.64 11.48
C GLU A 31 -14.14 19.35 12.93
N MET A 32 -15.06 18.40 13.14
CA MET A 32 -15.48 18.00 14.48
C MET A 32 -14.44 17.18 15.25
N PHE A 33 -13.37 16.72 14.59
CA PHE A 33 -12.31 15.91 15.22
C PHE A 33 -10.95 16.61 15.13
N PRO A 34 -10.72 17.65 15.96
CA PRO A 34 -9.48 18.45 15.89
C PRO A 34 -8.21 17.69 16.28
N SER A 35 -8.35 16.53 16.94
CA SER A 35 -7.23 15.65 17.30
C SER A 35 -7.07 14.44 16.38
N LEU A 36 -7.80 14.36 15.27
CA LEU A 36 -7.73 13.23 14.35
C LEU A 36 -6.39 13.22 13.60
N ALA A 37 -5.47 12.34 13.99
CA ALA A 37 -4.16 12.22 13.34
C ALA A 37 -4.14 11.26 12.14
N THR A 38 -5.09 10.33 12.09
CA THR A 38 -5.10 9.24 11.13
C THR A 38 -6.44 9.15 10.43
N LEU A 39 -6.40 9.13 9.10
CA LEU A 39 -7.57 8.96 8.26
C LEU A 39 -7.49 7.63 7.49
N THR A 40 -8.58 6.88 7.50
CA THR A 40 -8.68 5.63 6.74
C THR A 40 -9.74 5.76 5.66
N LEU A 41 -9.34 5.61 4.40
CA LEU A 41 -10.23 5.56 3.24
C LEU A 41 -10.45 4.12 2.84
N SER A 42 -11.65 3.62 3.13
CA SER A 42 -12.00 2.27 2.75
C SER A 42 -13.46 2.07 2.41
N HIS A 43 -13.69 1.21 1.43
CA HIS A 43 -14.98 0.69 1.07
C HIS A 43 -15.60 -0.07 2.25
N VAL A 44 -16.90 0.09 2.47
CA VAL A 44 -17.64 -0.49 3.62
C VAL A 44 -17.42 -2.00 3.81
N HIS A 45 -17.15 -2.73 2.73
CA HIS A 45 -16.85 -4.17 2.77
C HIS A 45 -15.44 -4.49 3.29
N THR A 46 -14.47 -3.61 3.06
CA THR A 46 -13.08 -3.79 3.52
C THR A 46 -12.95 -3.59 5.03
N TRP A 47 -13.81 -2.77 5.64
CA TRP A 47 -13.86 -2.58 7.10
C TRP A 47 -14.22 -3.87 7.85
N ARG A 48 -14.80 -4.86 7.16
CA ARG A 48 -15.45 -6.00 7.79
C ARG A 48 -15.28 -7.27 6.97
N TRP A 49 -14.05 -7.63 6.58
CA TRP A 49 -13.70 -8.99 6.15
C TRP A 49 -14.27 -10.02 7.15
N GLY A 50 -15.53 -10.46 6.96
CA GLY A 50 -16.28 -11.38 7.81
C GLY A 50 -17.50 -10.84 8.62
N LYS A 51 -17.90 -9.55 8.61
CA LYS A 51 -18.99 -9.05 9.50
C LYS A 51 -19.97 -8.02 8.92
N PHE A 52 -20.23 -8.00 7.61
CA PHE A 52 -21.43 -7.28 7.14
C PHE A 52 -22.70 -8.11 7.46
N LYS A 53 -23.04 -8.18 8.74
CA LYS A 53 -24.32 -8.69 9.23
C LYS A 53 -25.35 -7.55 9.25
N SER A 54 -25.61 -6.94 8.10
CA SER A 54 -26.79 -6.10 7.98
C SER A 54 -27.96 -7.03 7.69
N ALA A 55 -28.88 -7.16 8.65
CA ALA A 55 -30.10 -7.95 8.46
C ALA A 55 -30.83 -7.49 7.20
N TYR A 56 -30.89 -6.17 6.98
CA TYR A 56 -31.45 -5.55 5.79
C TYR A 56 -30.74 -5.98 4.49
N TYR A 57 -29.41 -6.02 4.47
CA TYR A 57 -28.65 -6.43 3.28
C TYR A 57 -28.78 -7.93 3.00
N ASN A 58 -28.72 -8.76 4.03
CA ASN A 58 -28.91 -10.21 3.89
C ASN A 58 -30.32 -10.53 3.40
N GLU A 59 -31.32 -9.81 3.92
CA GLU A 59 -32.70 -9.90 3.45
C GLU A 59 -32.83 -9.43 1.99
N LEU A 60 -32.14 -8.35 1.61
CA LEU A 60 -32.12 -7.85 0.24
C LEU A 60 -31.48 -8.86 -0.72
N CYS A 61 -30.31 -9.41 -0.41
CA CYS A 61 -29.65 -10.45 -1.20
C CYS A 61 -30.49 -11.74 -1.29
N HIS A 62 -31.16 -12.13 -0.21
CA HIS A 62 -32.08 -13.27 -0.22
C HIS A 62 -33.31 -13.00 -1.12
N LYS A 63 -33.89 -11.80 -1.03
CA LYS A 63 -35.04 -11.38 -1.85
C LYS A 63 -34.71 -11.26 -3.33
N THR A 64 -33.52 -10.77 -3.67
CA THR A 64 -33.11 -10.55 -5.07
C THR A 64 -32.38 -11.73 -5.69
N ARG A 65 -31.91 -12.70 -4.88
CA ARG A 65 -31.02 -13.81 -5.28
C ARG A 65 -29.77 -13.36 -6.02
N ILE A 66 -29.35 -12.12 -5.79
CA ILE A 66 -28.16 -11.51 -6.41
C ILE A 66 -27.21 -11.12 -5.28
N VAL A 67 -25.97 -11.60 -5.36
CA VAL A 67 -24.88 -11.08 -4.55
C VAL A 67 -24.19 -10.01 -5.40
N PRO A 68 -24.24 -8.73 -5.01
CA PRO A 68 -23.57 -7.70 -5.78
C PRO A 68 -22.06 -7.91 -5.72
N PHE A 69 -21.43 -7.90 -6.89
CA PHE A 69 -19.98 -7.91 -6.99
C PHE A 69 -19.47 -6.50 -6.72
N PHE A 70 -18.70 -6.32 -5.64
CA PHE A 70 -18.08 -5.05 -5.33
C PHE A 70 -16.59 -5.13 -5.55
N LYS A 71 -16.07 -4.32 -6.47
CA LYS A 71 -14.60 -4.18 -6.66
C LYS A 71 -13.91 -3.44 -5.49
N ALA A 72 -14.65 -3.09 -4.43
CA ALA A 72 -14.18 -2.42 -3.21
C ALA A 72 -13.22 -1.25 -3.49
N ARG A 73 -13.58 -0.44 -4.48
CA ARG A 73 -12.77 0.64 -5.04
C ARG A 73 -12.98 1.96 -4.31
N VAL A 74 -11.92 2.75 -4.19
CA VAL A 74 -11.95 4.04 -3.47
C VAL A 74 -11.28 5.19 -4.22
N GLU A 75 -10.86 5.00 -5.48
CA GLU A 75 -10.17 6.01 -6.27
C GLU A 75 -10.93 7.34 -6.35
N ASP A 76 -12.23 7.34 -6.67
CA ASP A 76 -13.01 8.57 -6.80
C ASP A 76 -13.07 9.38 -5.50
N LEU A 77 -13.22 8.68 -4.37
CA LEU A 77 -13.19 9.30 -3.04
C LEU A 77 -11.80 9.84 -2.72
N ALA A 78 -10.75 9.04 -2.98
CA ALA A 78 -9.37 9.44 -2.72
C ALA A 78 -8.96 10.68 -3.52
N CYS A 79 -9.25 10.70 -4.82
CA CYS A 79 -8.96 11.83 -5.72
C CYS A 79 -9.61 13.13 -5.24
N ARG A 80 -10.88 13.07 -4.79
CA ARG A 80 -11.65 14.27 -4.44
C ARG A 80 -11.46 14.74 -3.00
N LEU A 81 -11.22 13.79 -2.08
CA LEU A 81 -11.02 14.12 -0.67
C LEU A 81 -9.59 14.64 -0.42
N LEU A 82 -8.58 14.13 -1.12
CA LEU A 82 -7.19 14.51 -0.88
C LEU A 82 -6.91 16.02 -0.96
N PRO A 83 -7.44 16.79 -1.94
CA PRO A 83 -7.32 18.24 -1.94
C PRO A 83 -7.88 18.89 -0.67
N SER A 84 -9.00 18.35 -0.15
CA SER A 84 -9.63 18.87 1.07
C SER A 84 -8.80 18.57 2.33
N LEU A 85 -7.99 17.50 2.34
CA LEU A 85 -7.12 17.15 3.47
C LEU A 85 -6.06 18.21 3.77
N LEU A 86 -5.76 19.11 2.83
CA LEU A 86 -4.83 20.23 3.06
C LEU A 86 -5.31 21.17 4.17
N ARG A 87 -6.63 21.25 4.39
CA ARG A 87 -7.25 22.06 5.46
C ARG A 87 -7.10 21.44 6.85
N PHE A 88 -6.63 20.20 6.94
CA PHE A 88 -6.56 19.42 8.18
C PHE A 88 -5.12 18.99 8.47
N PRO A 89 -4.23 19.92 8.86
CA PRO A 89 -2.81 19.64 9.07
C PRO A 89 -2.53 18.65 10.20
N GLN A 90 -3.49 18.44 11.10
CA GLN A 90 -3.40 17.41 12.14
C GLN A 90 -3.43 16.00 11.57
N ILE A 91 -4.03 15.77 10.39
CA ILE A 91 -4.09 14.47 9.74
C ILE A 91 -2.74 14.24 9.06
N THR A 92 -1.93 13.37 9.65
CA THR A 92 -0.57 13.09 9.17
C THR A 92 -0.40 11.67 8.63
N SER A 93 -1.41 10.80 8.85
CA SER A 93 -1.41 9.41 8.39
C SER A 93 -2.63 9.10 7.54
N LEU A 94 -2.39 8.55 6.34
CA LEU A 94 -3.42 8.11 5.40
C LEU A 94 -3.34 6.60 5.18
N ASN A 95 -4.41 5.89 5.53
CA ASN A 95 -4.55 4.46 5.32
C ASN A 95 -5.60 4.16 4.24
N ILE A 96 -5.26 3.33 3.27
CA ILE A 96 -6.13 2.91 2.17
C ILE A 96 -6.08 1.38 2.10
N PRO A 97 -6.86 0.67 2.94
CA PRO A 97 -6.86 -0.78 2.94
C PRO A 97 -7.68 -1.38 1.78
N SER A 98 -8.51 -0.57 1.13
CA SER A 98 -9.32 -0.94 -0.04
C SER A 98 -8.54 -0.84 -1.35
N THR A 99 -9.13 -1.33 -2.44
CA THR A 99 -8.54 -1.24 -3.78
C THR A 99 -8.48 0.20 -4.24
N LEU A 100 -7.27 0.67 -4.57
CA LEU A 100 -7.01 1.95 -5.20
C LEU A 100 -6.64 1.70 -6.66
N ASP A 101 -7.55 2.01 -7.58
CA ASP A 101 -7.38 1.81 -9.03
C ASP A 101 -7.28 3.17 -9.73
N ILE A 102 -6.06 3.64 -9.93
CA ILE A 102 -5.79 4.98 -10.46
C ILE A 102 -5.88 4.90 -11.99
N GLN A 103 -6.90 5.55 -12.58
CA GLN A 103 -7.20 5.46 -14.01
C GLN A 103 -7.22 6.81 -14.75
N ASN A 104 -6.82 7.91 -14.08
CA ASN A 104 -6.88 9.26 -14.66
C ASN A 104 -5.57 10.03 -14.39
N ASP A 105 -5.14 10.84 -15.37
CA ASP A 105 -3.89 11.61 -15.38
C ASP A 105 -3.87 12.86 -14.47
N GLU A 106 -4.98 13.15 -13.76
CA GLU A 106 -5.12 14.39 -12.99
C GLU A 106 -5.03 14.19 -11.47
N TRP A 107 -4.00 13.49 -11.01
CA TRP A 107 -3.60 13.54 -9.59
C TRP A 107 -2.78 14.80 -9.29
N ILE A 108 -3.43 15.97 -9.25
CA ILE A 108 -2.74 17.27 -9.09
C ILE A 108 -2.95 17.79 -7.66
N VAL A 109 -2.42 17.08 -6.66
CA VAL A 109 -2.44 17.56 -5.28
C VAL A 109 -1.09 17.30 -4.64
N ILE A 110 -0.52 18.32 -4.00
CA ILE A 110 0.66 18.16 -3.15
C ILE A 110 0.19 18.33 -1.71
N ASN A 111 0.22 17.25 -0.93
CA ASN A 111 -0.14 17.21 0.47
C ASN A 111 1.10 16.95 1.33
N GLU A 112 1.63 18.04 1.89
CA GLU A 112 2.83 18.05 2.72
C GLU A 112 2.59 17.56 4.16
N ASN A 113 1.33 17.49 4.60
CA ASN A 113 0.96 17.12 5.97
C ASN A 113 1.04 15.60 6.18
N ILE A 114 0.76 14.82 5.12
CA ILE A 114 0.80 13.36 5.19
C ILE A 114 2.26 12.88 5.18
N VAL A 115 2.68 12.33 6.32
CA VAL A 115 4.02 11.76 6.52
C VAL A 115 4.00 10.23 6.58
N SER A 116 2.83 9.61 6.75
CA SER A 116 2.67 8.15 6.77
C SER A 116 1.58 7.74 5.79
N LEU A 117 1.94 6.95 4.78
CA LEU A 117 1.03 6.46 3.76
C LEU A 117 1.03 4.93 3.76
N ASN A 118 -0.17 4.34 3.86
CA ASN A 118 -0.35 2.90 3.74
C ASN A 118 -1.41 2.59 2.68
N VAL A 119 -0.99 2.00 1.57
CA VAL A 119 -1.90 1.50 0.52
C VAL A 119 -1.79 -0.01 0.50
N SER A 120 -2.88 -0.71 0.88
CA SER A 120 -2.87 -2.17 0.97
C SER A 120 -3.23 -2.88 -0.33
N ASN A 121 -3.80 -2.17 -1.30
CA ASN A 121 -4.21 -2.79 -2.55
C ASN A 121 -4.18 -1.77 -3.70
N LEU A 122 -2.97 -1.46 -4.19
CA LEU A 122 -2.77 -0.54 -5.32
C LEU A 122 -2.80 -1.31 -6.63
N VAL A 123 -3.73 -0.99 -7.52
CA VAL A 123 -3.76 -1.55 -8.87
C VAL A 123 -2.74 -0.82 -9.73
N VAL A 124 -1.83 -1.58 -10.33
CA VAL A 124 -0.81 -1.08 -11.25
C VAL A 124 -1.07 -1.67 -12.63
N ARG A 125 -1.20 -0.81 -13.65
CA ARG A 125 -1.43 -1.21 -15.05
C ARG A 125 -0.46 -0.51 -15.98
N GLY A 126 -0.28 -1.09 -17.17
CA GLY A 126 0.53 -0.50 -18.24
C GLY A 126 2.03 -0.59 -17.98
N TYR A 127 2.83 0.17 -18.75
CA TYR A 127 4.28 0.28 -18.61
C TYR A 127 4.75 1.67 -18.16
N GLU A 128 3.91 2.70 -18.36
CA GLU A 128 4.30 4.10 -18.12
C GLU A 128 4.09 4.53 -16.66
N HIS A 129 3.10 3.92 -15.98
CA HIS A 129 2.85 4.05 -14.53
C HIS A 129 2.83 5.51 -14.01
N SER A 130 2.54 6.48 -14.87
CA SER A 130 2.63 7.92 -14.58
C SER A 130 1.68 8.32 -13.46
N GLU A 131 0.50 7.72 -13.43
CA GLU A 131 -0.57 8.06 -12.49
C GLU A 131 -0.26 7.53 -11.09
N VAL A 132 0.29 6.31 -10.99
CA VAL A 132 0.80 5.76 -9.73
C VAL A 132 1.95 6.60 -9.20
N GLN A 133 2.88 7.00 -10.07
CA GLN A 133 3.99 7.86 -9.66
C GLN A 133 3.50 9.24 -9.20
N GLN A 134 2.54 9.83 -9.90
CA GLN A 134 1.95 11.12 -9.56
C GLN A 134 1.22 11.08 -8.22
N PHE A 135 0.44 10.02 -7.98
CA PHE A 135 -0.16 9.75 -6.67
C PHE A 135 0.90 9.67 -5.57
N LEU A 136 1.95 8.88 -5.77
CA LEU A 136 3.02 8.72 -4.77
C LEU A 136 3.80 10.03 -4.55
N ARG A 137 4.00 10.85 -5.59
CA ARG A 137 4.62 12.19 -5.52
C ARG A 137 3.73 13.24 -4.86
N SER A 138 2.44 12.97 -4.70
CA SER A 138 1.52 13.86 -4.00
C SER A 138 1.87 14.02 -2.51
N PHE A 139 2.79 13.20 -1.98
CA PHE A 139 3.17 13.18 -0.57
C PHE A 139 4.70 13.39 -0.44
N PRO A 140 5.21 14.62 -0.58
CA PRO A 140 6.66 14.87 -0.64
C PRO A 140 7.39 14.63 0.69
N ASN A 141 6.69 14.77 1.82
CA ASN A 141 7.26 14.67 3.18
C ASN A 141 7.08 13.29 3.81
N LEU A 142 6.89 12.22 3.01
CA LEU A 142 6.74 10.88 3.55
C LEU A 142 7.94 10.48 4.41
N GLN A 143 7.64 9.98 5.60
CA GLN A 143 8.55 9.33 6.54
C GLN A 143 8.32 7.82 6.57
N GLU A 144 7.08 7.39 6.30
CA GLU A 144 6.68 6.00 6.24
C GLU A 144 5.83 5.70 5.01
N LEU A 145 6.21 4.64 4.30
CA LEU A 145 5.49 4.13 3.14
C LEU A 145 5.24 2.63 3.30
N VAL A 146 3.97 2.24 3.31
CA VAL A 146 3.54 0.85 3.13
C VAL A 146 2.83 0.76 1.80
N LEU A 147 3.37 -0.04 0.89
CA LEU A 147 2.83 -0.20 -0.46
C LEU A 147 2.63 -1.68 -0.76
N CYS A 148 1.39 -2.05 -1.03
CA CYS A 148 1.00 -3.38 -1.45
C CYS A 148 0.28 -3.30 -2.79
N THR A 149 0.83 -3.96 -3.79
CA THR A 149 0.25 -3.96 -5.14
C THR A 149 -0.73 -5.11 -5.31
N GLU A 150 -1.88 -4.81 -5.91
CA GLU A 150 -2.85 -5.80 -6.37
C GLU A 150 -2.40 -6.36 -7.71
N SER A 151 -2.64 -7.65 -7.92
CA SER A 151 -2.54 -8.21 -9.26
C SER A 151 -3.74 -7.79 -10.12
N GLY A 152 -3.65 -6.63 -10.78
CA GLY A 152 -4.55 -6.23 -11.85
C GLY A 152 -3.95 -6.54 -13.21
N GLY A 153 -4.36 -7.64 -13.85
CA GLY A 153 -3.84 -8.01 -15.18
C GLY A 153 -2.54 -8.82 -15.14
N GLN A 154 -1.75 -8.80 -16.21
CA GLN A 154 -0.55 -9.62 -16.33
C GLN A 154 0.53 -9.20 -15.32
N ALA A 155 1.22 -10.18 -14.75
CA ALA A 155 2.27 -9.95 -13.76
C ALA A 155 3.39 -9.00 -14.28
N SER A 156 3.68 -9.08 -15.58
CA SER A 156 4.64 -8.21 -16.27
C SER A 156 4.24 -6.73 -16.30
N SER A 157 2.96 -6.39 -16.15
CA SER A 157 2.44 -5.01 -16.19
C SER A 157 2.23 -4.40 -14.80
N GLN A 158 2.70 -5.05 -13.73
CA GLN A 158 2.54 -4.61 -12.34
C GLN A 158 3.82 -3.95 -11.79
N ARG A 159 4.68 -3.47 -12.67
CA ARG A 159 5.99 -2.92 -12.30
C ARG A 159 5.81 -1.56 -11.65
N ILE A 160 6.59 -1.28 -10.60
CA ILE A 160 6.73 0.08 -10.08
C ILE A 160 8.18 0.49 -10.24
N ASP A 161 8.40 1.58 -10.97
CA ASP A 161 9.70 2.23 -11.02
C ASP A 161 9.95 3.01 -9.73
N LEU A 162 10.77 2.41 -8.85
CA LEU A 162 11.14 3.00 -7.57
C LEU A 162 12.22 4.09 -7.70
N ARG A 163 12.95 4.17 -8.82
CA ARG A 163 14.06 5.13 -8.99
C ARG A 163 13.56 6.56 -9.12
N SER A 164 12.37 6.73 -9.70
CA SER A 164 11.77 8.04 -9.95
C SER A 164 11.06 8.63 -8.72
N LEU A 165 10.96 7.86 -7.64
CA LEU A 165 10.29 8.23 -6.39
C LEU A 165 11.34 8.64 -5.36
N LYS A 166 11.31 9.90 -4.94
CA LYS A 166 12.28 10.47 -3.99
C LYS A 166 11.56 11.19 -2.88
N TRP A 167 11.81 10.76 -1.65
CA TRP A 167 11.25 11.33 -0.44
C TRP A 167 12.38 11.64 0.55
N PRO A 168 12.83 12.90 0.66
CA PRO A 168 14.01 13.26 1.45
C PRO A 168 13.92 12.82 2.93
N THR A 169 12.71 12.71 3.47
CA THR A 169 12.43 12.39 4.86
C THR A 169 12.13 10.91 5.10
N LEU A 170 12.12 10.06 4.06
CA LEU A 170 11.66 8.68 4.20
C LEU A 170 12.60 7.86 5.09
N ARG A 171 12.03 7.26 6.13
CA ARG A 171 12.73 6.41 7.10
C ARG A 171 12.27 4.97 7.07
N ARG A 172 11.00 4.71 6.76
CA ARG A 172 10.42 3.36 6.80
C ARG A 172 9.75 3.04 5.48
N ALA A 173 10.11 1.92 4.89
CA ALA A 173 9.47 1.40 3.69
C ALA A 173 9.06 -0.05 3.89
N HIS A 174 7.83 -0.40 3.52
CA HIS A 174 7.32 -1.76 3.52
C HIS A 174 6.68 -2.06 2.17
N PHE A 175 7.30 -2.96 1.42
CA PHE A 175 6.81 -3.43 0.14
C PHE A 175 6.20 -4.81 0.26
N ARG A 176 4.96 -4.94 -0.22
CA ARG A 176 4.18 -6.18 -0.22
C ARG A 176 3.71 -6.49 -1.63
N HIS A 177 3.83 -7.75 -2.07
CA HIS A 177 3.36 -8.20 -3.39
C HIS A 177 3.93 -7.39 -4.57
N LEU A 178 5.04 -6.67 -4.36
CA LEU A 178 5.60 -5.70 -5.31
C LEU A 178 6.36 -6.40 -6.43
N TRP A 179 6.20 -5.91 -7.66
CA TRP A 179 6.99 -6.34 -8.81
C TRP A 179 8.01 -5.26 -9.20
N THR A 180 9.31 -5.56 -9.10
CA THR A 180 10.39 -4.56 -9.33
C THR A 180 11.67 -5.21 -9.86
N SER A 181 12.74 -4.45 -10.13
CA SER A 181 14.07 -5.01 -10.44
C SER A 181 15.01 -4.93 -9.24
N GLU A 182 16.04 -5.77 -9.21
CA GLU A 182 17.10 -5.67 -8.20
C GLU A 182 17.71 -4.26 -8.16
N ASN A 183 17.97 -3.68 -9.34
CA ASN A 183 18.58 -2.36 -9.43
C ASN A 183 17.65 -1.27 -8.90
N ASP A 184 16.36 -1.28 -9.25
CA ASP A 184 15.41 -0.27 -8.75
C ASP A 184 15.30 -0.35 -7.23
N LEU A 185 15.29 -1.56 -6.66
CA LEU A 185 15.23 -1.74 -5.22
C LEU A 185 16.53 -1.31 -4.51
N ILE A 186 17.70 -1.57 -5.11
CA ILE A 186 18.98 -1.06 -4.56
C ILE A 186 19.05 0.45 -4.65
N ASP A 187 18.70 1.03 -5.80
CA ASP A 187 18.70 2.48 -6.00
C ASP A 187 17.72 3.14 -5.02
N PHE A 188 16.58 2.51 -4.78
CA PHE A 188 15.62 2.93 -3.76
C PHE A 188 16.21 2.96 -2.36
N VAL A 189 16.97 1.94 -1.96
CA VAL A 189 17.66 1.92 -0.66
C VAL A 189 18.76 2.98 -0.64
N CYS A 190 19.50 3.15 -1.73
CA CYS A 190 20.61 4.09 -1.79
C CYS A 190 20.17 5.57 -1.73
N GLN A 191 19.06 5.91 -2.37
CA GLN A 191 18.57 7.27 -2.45
C GLN A 191 17.85 7.73 -1.17
N HIS A 192 17.39 6.80 -0.34
CA HIS A 192 16.66 7.09 0.90
C HIS A 192 17.47 6.69 2.12
N GLN A 193 17.64 7.58 3.10
CA GLN A 193 18.30 7.28 4.38
C GLN A 193 17.35 6.49 5.31
N LEU A 194 17.02 5.27 4.89
CA LEU A 194 16.08 4.39 5.57
C LEU A 194 16.64 3.99 6.94
N GLN A 195 15.74 3.83 7.89
CA GLN A 195 15.95 3.13 9.16
C GLN A 195 15.43 1.69 9.07
N GLN A 196 14.39 1.47 8.26
CA GLN A 196 13.76 0.17 8.11
C GLN A 196 13.30 -0.08 6.67
N LEU A 197 13.58 -1.29 6.18
CA LEU A 197 13.01 -1.83 4.95
C LEU A 197 12.39 -3.19 5.25
N ALA A 198 11.10 -3.35 4.98
CA ALA A 198 10.38 -4.62 5.06
C ALA A 198 9.95 -5.07 3.66
N LEU A 199 10.23 -6.33 3.33
CA LEU A 199 9.88 -6.96 2.04
C LEU A 199 9.05 -8.21 2.31
N ARG A 200 7.87 -8.30 1.70
CA ARG A 200 6.99 -9.48 1.78
C ARG A 200 6.46 -9.81 0.39
N ASN A 201 6.75 -11.01 -0.11
CA ASN A 201 6.27 -11.47 -1.41
C ASN A 201 6.62 -10.49 -2.56
N VAL A 202 7.82 -9.90 -2.50
CA VAL A 202 8.34 -9.04 -3.56
C VAL A 202 8.92 -9.92 -4.66
N THR A 203 8.72 -9.57 -5.92
CA THR A 203 9.18 -10.31 -7.09
C THR A 203 10.15 -9.48 -7.90
N LEU A 204 11.33 -10.04 -8.17
CA LEU A 204 12.35 -9.44 -9.02
C LEU A 204 12.21 -9.95 -10.45
N PHE A 205 11.89 -9.11 -11.42
CA PHE A 205 11.89 -9.52 -12.84
C PHE A 205 13.28 -9.48 -13.48
N SER A 206 14.24 -8.84 -12.82
CA SER A 206 15.64 -8.86 -13.22
C SER A 206 16.54 -8.75 -11.99
N GLY A 207 17.69 -9.44 -12.05
CA GLY A 207 18.60 -9.62 -10.91
C GLY A 207 18.23 -10.82 -10.04
N THR A 208 18.84 -10.93 -8.85
CA THR A 208 18.64 -12.03 -7.91
C THR A 208 18.63 -11.55 -6.46
N TRP A 209 17.84 -12.21 -5.61
CA TRP A 209 17.83 -11.92 -4.16
C TRP A 209 19.21 -12.11 -3.51
N LYS A 210 20.01 -13.08 -3.97
CA LYS A 210 21.38 -13.26 -3.49
C LYS A 210 22.25 -12.03 -3.79
N SER A 211 22.19 -11.50 -5.01
CA SER A 211 22.95 -10.31 -5.39
C SER A 211 22.45 -9.08 -4.64
N PHE A 212 21.12 -8.89 -4.57
CA PHE A 212 20.49 -7.85 -3.76
C PHE A 212 21.01 -7.83 -2.32
N PHE A 213 20.91 -8.96 -1.60
CA PHE A 213 21.37 -9.06 -0.21
C PHE A 213 22.86 -8.75 -0.05
N ASN A 214 23.70 -9.26 -0.96
CA ASN A 214 25.13 -8.95 -0.94
C ASN A 214 25.42 -7.46 -1.14
N ARG A 215 24.66 -6.79 -2.02
CA ARG A 215 24.81 -5.36 -2.28
C ARG A 215 24.33 -4.53 -1.09
N VAL A 216 23.18 -4.86 -0.50
CA VAL A 216 22.65 -4.17 0.70
C VAL A 216 23.66 -4.23 1.87
N VAL A 217 24.28 -5.39 2.11
CA VAL A 217 25.29 -5.55 3.17
C VAL A 217 26.55 -4.70 2.91
N ARG A 218 26.84 -4.38 1.65
CA ARG A 218 28.05 -3.65 1.22
C ARG A 218 27.80 -2.17 0.93
N LEU A 219 26.60 -1.65 1.25
CA LEU A 219 26.29 -0.25 1.03
C LEU A 219 27.19 0.64 1.90
N SER A 220 27.86 1.60 1.25
CA SER A 220 28.76 2.55 1.93
C SER A 220 28.02 3.76 2.50
N ASN A 221 26.86 4.09 1.92
CA ASN A 221 26.04 5.24 2.32
C ASN A 221 25.15 4.96 3.54
N GLN A 222 24.90 3.69 3.88
CA GLN A 222 24.08 3.27 5.02
C GLN A 222 24.62 1.97 5.61
N THR A 223 24.77 1.94 6.93
CA THR A 223 25.21 0.73 7.65
C THR A 223 24.02 -0.14 7.98
N LEU A 224 24.02 -1.38 7.47
CA LEU A 224 23.06 -2.41 7.88
C LEU A 224 23.37 -2.86 9.31
N GLN A 225 22.46 -2.59 10.24
CA GLN A 225 22.60 -2.98 11.65
C GLN A 225 22.12 -4.41 11.88
N SER A 226 20.97 -4.77 11.31
CA SER A 226 20.44 -6.13 11.43
C SER A 226 19.57 -6.50 10.24
N ALA A 227 19.49 -7.81 9.98
CA ALA A 227 18.60 -8.37 8.99
C ALA A 227 17.93 -9.62 9.56
N VAL A 228 16.60 -9.70 9.43
CA VAL A 228 15.80 -10.85 9.85
C VAL A 228 15.05 -11.39 8.66
N CYS A 229 15.22 -12.69 8.38
CA CYS A 229 14.46 -13.40 7.37
C CYS A 229 13.54 -14.41 8.05
N ILE A 230 12.27 -14.44 7.68
CA ILE A 230 11.24 -15.31 8.26
C ILE A 230 10.58 -16.10 7.14
N LYS A 231 10.64 -17.43 7.20
CA LYS A 231 9.93 -18.33 6.26
C LYS A 231 8.42 -18.19 6.42
N THR A 232 7.66 -18.65 5.43
CA THR A 232 6.19 -18.76 5.52
C THR A 232 5.73 -19.57 6.73
N SER A 233 6.52 -20.57 7.14
CA SER A 233 6.32 -21.38 8.35
C SER A 233 6.60 -20.64 9.67
N GLY A 234 7.03 -19.37 9.64
CA GLY A 234 7.40 -18.59 10.82
C GLY A 234 8.84 -18.81 11.31
N ILE A 235 9.58 -19.74 10.71
CA ILE A 235 10.98 -20.04 11.09
C ILE A 235 11.89 -18.88 10.69
N ARG A 236 12.68 -18.38 11.64
CA ARG A 236 13.72 -17.37 11.40
C ARG A 236 14.96 -18.02 10.81
N ILE A 237 15.51 -17.42 9.76
CA ILE A 237 16.72 -17.89 9.08
C ILE A 237 17.70 -16.74 8.86
N SER A 238 18.97 -17.06 8.65
CA SER A 238 19.99 -16.05 8.32
C SER A 238 19.78 -15.50 6.90
N LEU A 239 20.25 -14.27 6.65
CA LEU A 239 20.26 -13.68 5.31
C LEU A 239 21.05 -14.55 4.31
N SER A 240 22.12 -15.20 4.77
CA SER A 240 22.93 -16.11 3.96
C SER A 240 22.19 -17.41 3.59
N GLU A 241 21.30 -17.89 4.47
CA GLU A 241 20.44 -19.03 4.21
C GLU A 241 19.34 -18.64 3.23
N ALA A 242 18.68 -17.49 3.45
CA ALA A 242 17.72 -16.91 2.51
C ALA A 242 18.34 -16.75 1.11
N ALA A 243 19.56 -16.23 1.01
CA ALA A 243 20.30 -16.11 -0.25
C ALA A 243 20.56 -17.46 -0.94
N ARG A 244 20.79 -18.52 -0.15
CA ARG A 244 21.10 -19.88 -0.64
C ARG A 244 19.85 -20.63 -1.07
N SER A 245 18.71 -20.42 -0.41
CA SER A 245 17.43 -21.04 -0.76
C SER A 245 16.89 -20.63 -2.13
N HIS A 246 17.50 -19.65 -2.80
CA HIS A 246 17.07 -19.12 -4.10
C HIS A 246 18.08 -19.33 -5.23
N LYS A 247 18.99 -20.32 -5.10
CA LYS A 247 20.07 -20.61 -6.07
C LYS A 247 19.67 -21.41 -7.32
N ARG A 248 18.45 -21.95 -7.37
CA ARG A 248 17.96 -22.67 -8.54
C ARG A 248 16.69 -21.96 -8.94
N TRP A 249 16.67 -21.40 -10.14
CA TRP A 249 15.60 -21.48 -11.14
C TRP A 249 16.26 -21.17 -12.50
N PRO A 250 15.86 -21.86 -13.57
CA PRO A 250 16.50 -21.73 -14.86
C PRO A 250 16.21 -20.34 -15.42
N ASN A 251 17.18 -19.77 -16.13
CA ASN A 251 17.07 -18.74 -17.15
C ASN A 251 15.75 -17.91 -17.18
N SER A 252 15.88 -16.60 -16.94
CA SER A 252 14.95 -15.53 -17.34
C SER A 252 13.58 -15.37 -16.66
N ASP A 253 13.19 -16.21 -15.70
CA ASP A 253 11.90 -16.02 -15.01
C ASP A 253 12.01 -15.20 -13.71
N ALA A 254 10.99 -14.35 -13.47
CA ALA A 254 10.92 -13.47 -12.31
C ALA A 254 10.99 -14.25 -10.98
N SER A 255 11.75 -13.74 -10.00
CA SER A 255 12.02 -14.41 -8.74
C SER A 255 11.26 -13.77 -7.58
N SER A 256 10.23 -14.45 -7.08
CA SER A 256 9.51 -14.03 -5.88
C SER A 256 10.30 -14.35 -4.60
N LEU A 257 10.13 -13.51 -3.59
CA LEU A 257 10.70 -13.67 -2.25
C LEU A 257 9.66 -14.34 -1.34
N PRO A 258 9.74 -15.67 -1.12
CA PRO A 258 8.78 -16.38 -0.27
C PRO A 258 9.00 -16.08 1.22
N THR A 259 10.17 -15.55 1.60
CA THR A 259 10.48 -15.16 2.97
C THR A 259 10.09 -13.69 3.21
N ARG A 260 9.64 -13.38 4.43
CA ARG A 260 9.53 -11.99 4.88
C ARG A 260 10.92 -11.54 5.30
N VAL A 261 11.38 -10.41 4.79
CA VAL A 261 12.72 -9.89 5.08
C VAL A 261 12.60 -8.50 5.67
N TYR A 262 13.27 -8.29 6.79
CA TYR A 262 13.32 -7.02 7.51
C TYR A 262 14.78 -6.59 7.62
N PHE A 263 15.10 -5.41 7.11
CA PHE A 263 16.40 -4.76 7.28
C PHE A 263 16.24 -3.56 8.20
N VAL A 264 17.21 -3.40 9.11
CA VAL A 264 17.34 -2.22 9.98
C VAL A 264 18.69 -1.57 9.70
N PHE A 265 18.68 -0.26 9.48
CA PHE A 265 19.84 0.53 9.12
C PHE A 265 20.12 1.61 10.19
N GLY A 266 21.39 1.97 10.40
CA GLY A 266 21.78 3.04 11.32
C GLY A 266 23.02 2.72 12.19
N LYS A 267 23.40 3.67 13.05
CA LYS A 267 24.46 3.49 14.05
C LYS A 267 23.84 3.05 15.39
N CYS A 268 24.33 1.94 15.94
CA CYS A 268 23.95 1.44 17.27
C CYS A 268 24.14 2.54 18.33
N ASN A 269 23.04 3.08 18.83
CA ASN A 269 22.94 3.57 20.20
C ASN A 269 21.57 3.10 20.67
N THR A 270 21.56 2.13 21.59
CA THR A 270 20.43 1.35 22.13
C THR A 270 20.10 0.06 21.38
N ASP A 271 19.92 -1.00 22.18
CA ASP A 271 19.52 -2.33 21.75
C ASP A 271 18.32 -2.26 20.81
N PRO A 272 18.20 -3.16 19.81
CA PRO A 272 16.99 -3.29 19.03
C PRO A 272 15.90 -3.83 19.96
N VAL A 273 15.24 -2.93 20.69
CA VAL A 273 13.96 -3.23 21.32
C VAL A 273 13.02 -3.46 20.15
N TYR A 274 12.85 -4.74 19.82
CA TYR A 274 11.77 -5.24 19.00
C TYR A 274 10.45 -4.81 19.63
N SER A 275 10.03 -3.58 19.35
CA SER A 275 8.62 -3.29 19.18
C SER A 275 8.29 -3.64 17.73
N LEU A 276 8.33 -4.95 17.42
CA LEU A 276 7.33 -5.50 16.50
C LEU A 276 6.01 -5.22 17.22
N ASP A 277 5.44 -4.04 16.99
CA ASP A 277 4.19 -3.68 17.63
C ASP A 277 3.24 -4.82 17.26
N LYS A 278 2.48 -5.34 18.23
CA LYS A 278 1.50 -6.42 17.96
C LYS A 278 0.49 -6.00 16.89
N ARG A 279 0.51 -4.73 16.46
CA ARG A 279 -0.17 -4.13 15.31
C ARG A 279 0.39 -4.49 13.93
N ASP A 280 1.67 -4.84 13.80
CA ASP A 280 2.24 -5.38 12.55
C ASP A 280 1.70 -6.79 12.23
N PHE A 281 1.10 -7.46 13.22
CA PHE A 281 0.37 -8.72 13.06
C PHE A 281 -1.07 -8.53 12.57
N TRP A 282 -1.60 -7.30 12.48
CA TRP A 282 -3.00 -7.03 12.11
C TRP A 282 -3.24 -6.67 10.63
N LEU A 283 -2.37 -7.13 9.74
CA LEU A 283 -2.77 -7.38 8.35
C LEU A 283 -2.83 -8.90 8.20
N ALA A 284 -3.95 -9.42 8.73
CA ALA A 284 -4.33 -10.82 8.78
C ALA A 284 -4.14 -11.51 7.41
N GLU A 285 -3.79 -12.80 7.51
CA GLU A 285 -3.83 -13.87 6.50
C GLU A 285 -4.02 -13.47 5.03
#